data_AF-A0A4Y2TYR2-F1
#
_entry.id   AF-A0A4Y2TYR2-F1
#
_cell.length_a   1.000
_cell.length_b   1.000
_cell.length_c   1.000
_cell.angle_alpha   90.00
_cell.angle_beta   90.00
_cell.angle_gamma   90.00
#
_symmetry.space_group_name_H-M   'P 1'
#
loop_
_entity.id
_entity.type
_entity.pdbx_description
1 polymer ?
#
loop_
_entity_poly.entity_id
_entity_poly.type
_entity_poly.pdbx_seq_one_letter_code
_entity_poly.pdbx_strand_id
1 'polypeptide(L)'
;MERFRFYNLREGNEDIATFIVKIKELASKCNFGAFLNDALRDKLVCGLQSEQFQNKLLREKDIDLAKASEMALAMETASREAKSLKGDSLNVFKIHSSDKVKRRKFPQRKGMMVNLFWLIYLVRGLNLT
;
A
#
# COMPACT_ATOMS: atom_id res chain seq x y z
N MET A 1 -27.07 -3.87 0.69
CA MET A 1 -26.32 -2.59 0.87
C MET A 1 -24.90 -2.78 1.40
N GLU A 2 -24.64 -3.75 2.27
CA GLU A 2 -23.30 -3.91 2.87
C GLU A 2 -22.18 -4.20 1.86
N ARG A 3 -22.44 -5.00 0.82
CA ARG A 3 -21.45 -5.21 -0.27
C ARG A 3 -21.09 -3.92 -1.01
N PHE A 4 -22.07 -3.03 -1.25
CA PHE A 4 -21.80 -1.73 -1.87
C PHE A 4 -20.89 -0.88 -0.97
N ARG A 5 -21.17 -0.85 0.34
CA ARG A 5 -20.31 -0.14 1.32
C ARG A 5 -18.90 -0.73 1.37
N PHE A 6 -18.79 -2.05 1.38
CA PHE A 6 -17.51 -2.76 1.36
C PHE A 6 -16.68 -2.35 0.14
N TYR A 7 -17.24 -2.46 -1.07
CA TYR A 7 -16.49 -2.13 -2.29
C TYR A 7 -16.12 -0.65 -2.41
N ASN A 8 -16.92 0.26 -1.83
CA ASN A 8 -16.61 1.69 -1.81
C ASN A 8 -15.77 2.16 -0.62
N LEU A 9 -15.51 1.31 0.37
CA LEU A 9 -14.67 1.67 1.53
C LEU A 9 -13.24 2.01 1.05
N ARG A 10 -12.65 3.08 1.58
CA ARG A 10 -11.25 3.46 1.32
C ARG A 10 -10.61 3.85 2.64
N GLU A 11 -9.28 3.71 2.71
CA GLU A 11 -8.49 4.22 3.82
C GLU A 11 -8.66 5.75 3.86
N GLY A 12 -9.03 6.27 5.03
CA GLY A 12 -9.13 7.70 5.29
C GLY A 12 -7.83 8.24 5.90
N ASN A 13 -7.98 8.92 7.04
CA ASN A 13 -6.85 9.47 7.82
C ASN A 13 -6.52 8.59 9.05
N GLU A 14 -7.17 7.43 9.17
CA GLU A 14 -6.87 6.44 10.20
C GLU A 14 -5.55 5.70 9.94
N ASP A 15 -5.08 4.94 10.93
CA ASP A 15 -4.01 3.96 10.73
C ASP A 15 -4.49 2.70 9.98
N ILE A 16 -3.54 1.92 9.48
CA ILE A 16 -3.84 0.73 8.67
C ILE A 16 -4.51 -0.35 9.52
N ALA A 17 -4.17 -0.45 10.80
CA ALA A 17 -4.79 -1.42 11.71
C ALA A 17 -6.30 -1.17 11.84
N THR A 18 -6.71 0.08 12.05
CA THR A 18 -8.10 0.51 12.11
C THR A 18 -8.80 0.28 10.78
N PHE A 19 -8.12 0.57 9.66
CA PHE A 19 -8.66 0.31 8.34
C PHE A 19 -8.95 -1.18 8.11
N ILE A 20 -8.03 -2.08 8.48
CA ILE A 20 -8.22 -3.54 8.41
C ILE A 20 -9.44 -3.97 9.24
N VAL A 21 -9.61 -3.41 10.45
CA VAL A 21 -10.77 -3.70 11.30
C VAL A 21 -12.07 -3.29 10.62
N LYS A 22 -12.14 -2.07 10.04
CA LYS A 22 -13.33 -1.60 9.30
C LYS A 22 -13.68 -2.50 8.11
N ILE A 23 -12.66 -2.94 7.35
CA ILE A 23 -12.86 -3.86 6.23
C ILE A 23 -13.47 -5.18 6.75
N LYS A 24 -12.91 -5.76 7.82
CA LYS A 24 -13.41 -7.01 8.43
C LYS A 24 -14.83 -6.87 8.96
N GLU A 25 -15.14 -5.76 9.62
CA GLU A 25 -16.47 -5.50 10.15
C GLU A 25 -17.53 -5.44 9.04
N LEU A 26 -17.26 -4.71 7.95
CA LEU A 26 -18.18 -4.68 6.80
C LEU A 26 -18.30 -6.04 6.12
N ALA A 27 -17.17 -6.75 5.97
CA ALA A 27 -17.15 -8.07 5.32
C ALA A 27 -18.00 -9.10 6.07
N SER A 28 -18.05 -9.01 7.41
CA SER A 28 -18.89 -9.89 8.25
C SER A 28 -20.37 -9.83 7.89
N LYS A 29 -20.83 -8.71 7.31
CA LYS A 29 -22.23 -8.46 6.92
C LYS A 29 -22.49 -8.76 5.43
N CYS A 30 -21.48 -9.22 4.68
CA CYS A 30 -21.53 -9.35 3.22
C CYS A 30 -21.75 -10.79 2.70
N ASN A 31 -21.75 -11.80 3.57
CA ASN A 31 -21.89 -13.22 3.24
C ASN A 31 -20.94 -13.63 2.09
N PHE A 32 -19.63 -13.46 2.28
CA PHE A 32 -18.62 -13.85 1.27
C PHE A 32 -18.34 -15.37 1.24
N GLY A 33 -18.67 -16.11 2.31
CA GLY A 33 -18.43 -17.55 2.38
C GLY A 33 -16.95 -17.88 2.22
N ALA A 34 -16.64 -18.85 1.35
CA ALA A 34 -15.27 -19.28 1.07
C ALA A 34 -14.36 -18.16 0.52
N PHE A 35 -14.94 -17.14 -0.12
CA PHE A 35 -14.19 -16.02 -0.71
C PHE A 35 -13.88 -14.89 0.27
N LEU A 36 -14.16 -15.06 1.57
CA LEU A 36 -13.96 -14.00 2.56
C LEU A 36 -12.51 -13.49 2.59
N ASN A 37 -11.53 -14.39 2.63
CA ASN A 37 -10.12 -14.00 2.72
C ASN A 37 -9.63 -13.29 1.46
N ASP A 38 -10.05 -13.76 0.28
CA ASP A 38 -9.74 -13.10 -0.99
C ASP A 38 -10.37 -11.71 -1.06
N ALA A 39 -11.66 -11.58 -0.71
CA ALA A 39 -12.34 -10.29 -0.69
C ALA A 39 -11.67 -9.30 0.28
N LEU A 40 -11.31 -9.74 1.48
CA LEU A 40 -10.60 -8.93 2.46
C LEU A 40 -9.23 -8.48 1.96
N ARG A 41 -8.46 -9.38 1.34
CA ARG A 41 -7.14 -9.08 0.77
C ARG A 41 -7.27 -8.05 -0.34
N ASP A 42 -8.13 -8.32 -1.31
CA ASP A 42 -8.31 -7.45 -2.47
C ASP A 42 -8.78 -6.07 -2.01
N LYS A 43 -9.65 -6.03 -0.99
CA LYS A 43 -10.13 -4.79 -0.40
C LYS A 43 -9.07 -4.03 0.38
N LEU A 44 -8.20 -4.72 1.11
CA LEU A 44 -7.03 -4.10 1.74
C LEU A 44 -6.15 -3.47 0.66
N VAL A 45 -5.73 -4.24 -0.35
CA VAL A 45 -4.80 -3.77 -1.39
C VAL A 45 -5.37 -2.57 -2.16
N CYS A 46 -6.61 -2.65 -2.68
CA CYS A 46 -7.18 -1.55 -3.43
C CYS A 46 -7.64 -0.38 -2.54
N GLY A 47 -7.88 -0.65 -1.25
CA GLY A 47 -8.46 0.31 -0.31
C GLY A 47 -7.45 1.27 0.31
N LEU A 48 -6.17 0.91 0.35
CA LEU A 48 -5.09 1.76 0.89
C LEU A 48 -4.97 3.09 0.12
N GLN A 49 -4.61 4.16 0.82
CA GLN A 49 -4.39 5.49 0.24
C GLN A 49 -3.02 5.59 -0.43
N SER A 50 -2.00 4.93 0.14
CA SER A 50 -0.62 5.02 -0.37
C SER A 50 -0.41 4.11 -1.58
N GLU A 51 -0.27 4.70 -2.78
CA GLU A 51 0.08 3.96 -3.99
C GLU A 51 1.40 3.17 -3.85
N GLN A 52 2.34 3.66 -3.03
CA GLN A 52 3.59 2.95 -2.76
C GLN A 52 3.33 1.62 -2.04
N PHE A 53 2.33 1.60 -1.14
CA PHE A 53 1.96 0.43 -0.37
C PHE A 53 1.23 -0.57 -1.27
N GLN A 54 0.27 -0.09 -2.06
CA GLN A 54 -0.42 -0.90 -3.08
C GLN A 54 0.58 -1.55 -4.04
N ASN A 55 1.49 -0.77 -4.62
CA ASN A 55 2.48 -1.25 -5.57
C ASN A 55 3.41 -2.31 -4.99
N LYS A 56 3.77 -2.20 -3.71
CA LYS A 56 4.63 -3.20 -3.05
C LYS A 56 3.87 -4.50 -2.81
N LEU A 57 2.61 -4.42 -2.39
CA LEU A 57 1.74 -5.59 -2.19
C LEU A 57 1.46 -6.31 -3.52
N LEU A 58 1.17 -5.57 -4.59
CA LEU A 58 0.87 -6.14 -5.92
C LEU A 58 2.05 -6.84 -6.60
N ARG A 59 3.29 -6.57 -6.16
CA ARG A 59 4.50 -7.23 -6.68
C ARG A 59 4.79 -8.56 -5.97
N GLU A 60 4.18 -8.77 -4.81
CA GLU A 60 4.42 -9.95 -4.01
C GLU A 60 3.70 -11.15 -4.63
N LYS A 61 4.42 -12.28 -4.75
CA LYS A 61 3.82 -13.54 -5.22
C LYS A 61 3.04 -14.20 -4.09
N ASP A 62 1.95 -14.84 -4.44
CA ASP A 62 1.13 -15.67 -3.55
C ASP A 62 0.79 -14.93 -2.25
N ILE A 63 0.33 -13.69 -2.38
CA ILE A 63 -0.04 -12.86 -1.25
C ILE A 63 -1.42 -13.26 -0.74
N ASP A 64 -1.48 -13.64 0.53
CA ASP A 64 -2.73 -13.88 1.26
C ASP A 64 -3.08 -12.67 2.14
N LEU A 65 -4.24 -12.74 2.82
CA LEU A 65 -4.69 -11.67 3.71
C LEU A 65 -3.72 -11.43 4.87
N ALA A 66 -3.15 -12.49 5.46
CA ALA A 66 -2.28 -12.38 6.61
C ALA A 66 -0.98 -11.64 6.25
N LYS A 67 -0.31 -12.11 5.19
CA LYS A 67 0.90 -11.51 4.63
C LYS A 67 0.64 -10.06 4.18
N ALA A 68 -0.48 -9.80 3.52
CA ALA A 68 -0.84 -8.43 3.12
C ALA A 68 -1.00 -7.50 4.33
N SER A 69 -1.65 -7.98 5.40
CA SER A 69 -1.84 -7.20 6.62
C SER A 69 -0.53 -6.90 7.34
N GLU A 70 0.34 -7.90 7.49
CA GLU A 70 1.66 -7.75 8.12
C GLU A 70 2.54 -6.77 7.33
N MET A 71 2.61 -6.93 6.00
CA MET A 71 3.38 -6.05 5.14
C MET A 71 2.88 -4.61 5.21
N ALA A 72 1.55 -4.39 5.15
CA ALA A 72 0.99 -3.05 5.22
C ALA A 72 1.32 -2.36 6.55
N LEU A 73 1.16 -3.06 7.68
CA LEU A 73 1.51 -2.55 9.00
C LEU A 73 3.00 -2.25 9.13
N ALA A 74 3.87 -3.14 8.65
CA ALA A 74 5.32 -2.90 8.67
C ALA A 74 5.72 -1.69 7.82
N MET A 75 5.06 -1.48 6.68
CA MET A 75 5.28 -0.30 5.84
C MET A 75 4.82 1.00 6.49
N GLU A 76 3.69 0.98 7.20
CA GLU A 76 3.21 2.14 7.97
C GLU A 76 4.21 2.52 9.07
N THR A 77 4.65 1.55 9.87
CA THR A 77 5.63 1.75 10.94
C THR A 77 6.93 2.32 10.39
N ALA A 78 7.48 1.71 9.33
CA ALA A 78 8.70 2.19 8.68
C ALA A 78 8.53 3.61 8.11
N SER A 79 7.36 3.93 7.55
CA SER A 79 7.06 5.29 7.06
C SER A 79 7.01 6.31 8.19
N ARG A 80 6.42 5.94 9.33
CA ARG A 80 6.32 6.78 10.53
C ARG A 80 7.70 7.04 11.12
N GLU A 81 8.52 6.02 11.31
CA GLU A 81 9.89 6.13 11.81
C GLU A 81 10.77 6.97 10.87
N ALA A 82 10.69 6.74 9.56
CA ALA A 82 11.44 7.52 8.57
C ALA A 82 11.03 9.00 8.56
N LYS A 83 9.78 9.34 8.89
CA LYS A 83 9.32 10.72 9.06
C LYS A 83 9.91 11.35 10.33
N SER A 84 9.95 10.61 11.45
CA SER A 84 10.59 11.08 12.69
C SER A 84 12.08 11.39 12.49
N LEU A 85 12.82 10.49 11.83
CA LEU A 85 14.25 10.68 11.53
C LEU A 85 14.52 11.91 10.64
N LYS A 86 13.62 12.21 9.70
CA LYS A 86 13.72 13.43 8.87
C LYS A 86 13.42 14.70 9.67
N GLY A 87 12.50 14.63 10.64
CA GLY A 87 12.18 15.75 11.53
C GLY A 87 13.35 16.18 12.41
N ASP A 88 14.18 15.23 12.86
CA ASP A 88 15.33 15.51 13.74
C ASP A 88 16.58 16.00 12.99
N SER A 89 16.60 15.91 11.66
CA SER A 89 17.76 16.30 10.84
C SER A 89 17.93 17.81 10.62
N LEU A 90 17.15 18.66 11.30
CA LEU A 90 17.27 20.12 11.23
C LEU A 90 18.04 20.78 12.39
N ASN A 91 18.62 20.03 13.34
CA ASN A 91 19.36 20.63 14.47
C ASN A 91 20.69 19.96 14.84
N VAL A 92 21.31 19.19 13.95
CA VAL A 92 22.60 18.53 14.22
C VAL A 92 23.75 19.29 13.54
N PHE A 93 24.32 20.23 14.30
CA PHE A 93 25.64 20.88 14.20
C PHE A 93 26.02 21.66 12.91
N LYS A 94 25.98 22.99 13.04
CA LYS A 94 26.75 23.95 12.25
C LYS A 94 28.24 23.80 12.58
N ILE A 95 28.91 22.77 12.07
CA ILE A 95 30.37 22.66 12.15
C ILE A 95 30.97 23.59 11.10
N HIS A 96 31.48 24.75 11.53
CA HIS A 96 32.43 25.52 10.74
C HIS A 96 33.70 24.69 10.57
N SER A 97 33.96 24.18 9.36
CA SER A 97 35.31 24.09 8.80
C SER A 97 35.25 23.81 7.31
N SER A 98 36.04 24.59 6.59
CA SER A 98 36.18 24.59 5.15
C SER A 98 36.90 23.33 4.68
N ASP A 99 36.19 22.37 4.08
CA ASP A 99 36.81 21.34 3.25
C ASP A 99 35.92 20.95 2.06
N LYS A 100 36.45 21.11 0.85
CA LYS A 100 35.74 20.88 -0.41
C LYS A 100 35.61 19.38 -0.71
N VAL A 101 34.51 18.76 -0.26
CA VAL A 101 34.16 17.39 -0.69
C VAL A 101 33.47 17.41 -2.06
N LYS A 102 34.13 16.82 -3.07
CA LYS A 102 33.62 16.65 -4.44
C LYS A 102 32.34 15.79 -4.43
N ARG A 103 31.23 16.36 -4.89
CA ARG A 103 29.95 15.65 -5.13
C ARG A 103 30.13 14.59 -6.22
N ARG A 104 29.97 13.32 -5.89
CA ARG A 104 29.79 12.25 -6.90
C ARG A 104 28.32 12.22 -7.31
N LYS A 105 28.05 12.39 -8.61
CA LYS A 105 26.71 12.26 -9.20
C LYS A 105 26.35 10.78 -9.30
N PHE A 106 25.23 10.38 -8.68
CA PHE A 106 24.60 9.09 -8.94
C PHE A 106 23.77 9.19 -10.24
N PRO A 107 23.86 8.24 -11.17
CA PRO A 107 23.10 8.28 -12.42
C PRO A 107 21.65 7.88 -12.17
N GLN A 108 20.71 8.77 -12.53
CA GLN A 108 19.29 8.48 -12.66
C GLN A 108 19.06 7.55 -13.85
N ARG A 109 18.43 6.39 -13.61
CA ARG A 109 17.79 5.61 -14.65
C ARG A 109 16.31 5.95 -14.70
N LYS A 110 15.92 6.66 -15.77
CA LYS A 110 14.52 6.86 -16.18
C LYS A 110 13.99 5.55 -16.74
N GLY A 111 12.89 5.07 -16.20
CA GLY A 111 12.06 4.03 -16.80
C GLY A 111 10.63 4.54 -16.90
N MET A 112 10.23 4.94 -18.10
CA MET A 112 8.85 5.21 -18.50
C MET A 112 8.30 3.92 -19.09
N MET A 113 7.14 3.40 -18.67
CA MET A 113 6.24 2.64 -19.54
C MET A 113 4.86 2.48 -18.90
N VAL A 114 3.95 3.30 -19.42
CA VAL A 114 2.56 3.03 -19.83
C VAL A 114 1.66 2.16 -18.95
N ASN A 115 0.54 2.79 -18.61
CA ASN A 115 -0.57 2.22 -17.86
C ASN A 115 -1.45 1.36 -18.80
N LEU A 116 -1.36 0.03 -18.67
CA LEU A 116 -2.24 -0.93 -19.36
C LEU A 116 -2.76 -2.01 -18.39
N PHE A 117 -3.01 -1.65 -17.13
CA PHE A 117 -3.52 -2.62 -16.15
C PHE A 117 -5.02 -2.57 -15.93
N TRP A 118 -5.73 -1.61 -16.53
CA TRP A 118 -7.21 -1.62 -16.54
C TRP A 118 -7.83 -2.54 -17.61
N LEU A 119 -7.05 -3.16 -18.50
CA LEU A 119 -7.58 -4.08 -19.52
C LEU A 119 -7.49 -5.57 -19.13
N ILE A 120 -6.62 -5.95 -18.19
CA ILE A 120 -6.48 -7.37 -17.78
C ILE A 120 -7.61 -7.80 -16.83
N TYR A 121 -8.14 -6.86 -16.02
CA TYR A 121 -9.25 -7.16 -15.10
C TYR A 121 -10.64 -7.20 -15.76
N LEU A 122 -10.80 -6.74 -17.01
CA LEU A 122 -12.08 -6.86 -17.75
C LEU A 122 -12.08 -8.02 -18.77
N VAL A 123 -10.91 -8.55 -19.18
CA VAL A 123 -10.83 -9.61 -20.21
C VAL A 123 -10.86 -11.03 -19.63
N ARG A 124 -10.82 -11.19 -18.30
CA ARG A 124 -11.01 -12.50 -17.63
C ARG A 124 -12.47 -12.80 -17.20
N GLY A 125 -13.45 -12.03 -17.68
CA GLY A 125 -14.88 -12.21 -17.39
C GLY A 125 -15.74 -12.74 -18.55
N LEU A 126 -15.14 -13.05 -19.70
CA LEU A 126 -15.85 -13.53 -20.90
C LEU A 126 -15.01 -14.63 -21.55
N ASN A 127 -14.96 -15.82 -20.93
CA ASN A 127 -14.74 -17.13 -21.57
C ASN A 127 -14.60 -18.21 -20.49
N LEU A 128 -15.74 -18.64 -19.94
CA LEU A 128 -15.95 -20.04 -19.62
C LEU A 128 -17.39 -20.36 -20.03
N THR A 129 -17.49 -20.99 -21.20
CA THR A 129 -18.50 -22.01 -21.52
C THR A 129 -18.56 -23.08 -20.44
#